data_AF-A0A2V3U2Y8-F1
#
_entry.id   AF-A0A2V3U2Y8-F1
#
_cell.length_a   1.000
_cell.length_b   1.000
_cell.length_c   1.000
_cell.angle_alpha   90.00
_cell.angle_beta   90.00
_cell.angle_gamma   90.00
#
_symmetry.space_group_name_H-M   'P 1'
#
loop_
_entity.id
_entity.type
_entity.pdbx_description
1 polymer ?
#
loop_
_entity_poly.entity_id
_entity_poly.type
_entity_poly.pdbx_seq_one_letter_code
_entity_poly.pdbx_strand_id
1 'polypeptide(L)'
;MTTIDTLSRASLGSDAVAVLRRLPEMGSVMLTTRHGGATHERIGPVEAVSIAGDTVICRGAAHDARIAVAEIASVVVDRSGRMQEMVLPRLDFQDAGGAVLFSIIGMAGLEPFDRGLAPLGSGVALPEAEKPAREPATLEEGDPGTLAFEAARAGGEPISITLTRPGVVQNWQGIVAAVKPGMGFINVMQPDFHLHLRGGSVAGWRRRNEGDAVALDAENAAGELIGLSVRGPAAVFSRF
;
A
#
# COMPACT_ATOMS: atom_id res chain seq x y z
N MET A 1 35.50 -1.14 -13.69
CA MET A 1 34.11 -1.05 -13.22
C MET A 1 33.57 0.28 -13.70
N THR A 2 32.72 0.29 -14.70
CA THR A 2 32.07 1.52 -15.17
C THR A 2 31.05 1.90 -14.10
N THR A 3 31.32 2.98 -13.37
CA THR A 3 30.35 3.56 -12.44
C THR A 3 29.14 3.97 -13.29
N ILE A 4 28.04 3.21 -13.19
CA ILE A 4 26.78 3.62 -13.79
C ILE A 4 26.38 4.87 -13.02
N ASP A 5 26.31 6.01 -13.71
CA ASP A 5 25.82 7.26 -13.14
C ASP A 5 24.34 7.05 -12.77
N THR A 6 24.09 6.86 -11.47
CA THR A 6 22.75 6.60 -10.94
C THR A 6 22.05 7.93 -10.74
N LEU A 7 21.03 8.17 -11.56
CA LEU A 7 20.23 9.38 -11.48
C LEU A 7 19.44 9.42 -10.16
N SER A 8 19.46 10.58 -9.49
CA SER A 8 18.69 10.81 -8.26
C SER A 8 17.20 10.55 -8.48
N ARG A 9 16.64 11.02 -9.60
CA ARG A 9 15.27 10.74 -10.01
C ARG A 9 15.20 10.54 -11.52
N ALA A 10 14.50 9.50 -11.96
CA ALA A 10 14.40 9.16 -13.37
C ALA A 10 13.12 8.40 -13.72
N SER A 11 12.63 8.60 -14.94
CA SER A 11 11.65 7.70 -15.57
C SER A 11 12.41 6.52 -16.15
N LEU A 12 12.08 5.29 -15.73
CA LEU A 12 12.85 4.11 -16.14
C LEU A 12 12.64 3.74 -17.61
N GLY A 13 11.54 4.17 -18.24
CA GLY A 13 11.16 3.78 -19.61
C GLY A 13 10.98 2.27 -19.84
N SER A 14 11.20 1.47 -18.79
CA SER A 14 11.12 0.02 -18.78
C SER A 14 9.67 -0.42 -18.59
N ASP A 15 9.37 -1.58 -19.15
CA ASP A 15 8.10 -2.26 -18.93
C ASP A 15 7.85 -2.50 -17.42
N ALA A 16 6.64 -2.19 -16.95
CA ALA A 16 6.29 -2.26 -15.54
C ALA A 16 6.40 -3.70 -14.99
N VAL A 17 6.08 -4.71 -15.80
CA VAL A 17 6.25 -6.12 -15.42
C VAL A 17 7.73 -6.43 -15.22
N ALA A 18 8.60 -5.97 -16.12
CA ALA A 18 10.04 -6.15 -15.97
C ALA A 18 10.55 -5.56 -14.63
N VAL A 19 10.06 -4.39 -14.22
CA VAL A 19 10.38 -3.79 -12.91
C VAL A 19 9.84 -4.65 -11.76
N LEU A 20 8.56 -5.01 -11.78
CA LEU A 20 7.92 -5.77 -10.70
C LEU A 20 8.56 -7.14 -10.51
N ARG A 21 9.07 -7.78 -11.56
CA ARG A 21 9.81 -9.06 -11.47
C ARG A 21 11.11 -8.95 -10.66
N ARG A 22 11.64 -7.74 -10.45
CA ARG A 22 12.88 -7.52 -9.69
C ARG A 22 12.66 -7.41 -8.18
N LEU A 23 11.42 -7.25 -7.73
CA LEU A 23 11.10 -7.03 -6.31
C LEU A 23 11.73 -8.05 -5.34
N PRO A 24 11.81 -9.37 -5.65
CA PRO A 24 12.44 -10.33 -4.76
C PRO A 24 13.94 -10.09 -4.50
N GLU A 25 14.63 -9.33 -5.35
CA GLU A 25 16.07 -9.07 -5.22
C GLU A 25 16.41 -7.80 -4.41
N MET A 26 15.38 -7.01 -4.07
CA MET A 26 15.49 -5.70 -3.41
C MET A 26 15.52 -5.77 -1.88
N GLY A 27 15.51 -6.98 -1.31
CA GLY A 27 15.43 -7.18 0.14
C GLY A 27 14.04 -6.83 0.69
N SER A 28 14.00 -6.27 1.91
CA SER A 28 12.74 -5.78 2.48
C SER A 28 12.28 -4.52 1.76
N VAL A 29 11.01 -4.49 1.36
CA VAL A 29 10.35 -3.35 0.73
C VAL A 29 9.04 -3.02 1.42
N MET A 30 8.58 -1.78 1.26
CA MET A 30 7.23 -1.36 1.62
C MET A 30 6.42 -1.13 0.34
N LEU A 31 5.37 -1.93 0.12
CA LEU A 31 4.36 -1.67 -0.91
C LEU A 31 3.25 -0.83 -0.29
N THR A 32 3.18 0.44 -0.69
CA THR A 32 2.20 1.41 -0.20
C THR A 32 1.23 1.80 -1.29
N THR A 33 -0.07 1.78 -0.97
CA THR A 33 -1.14 2.26 -1.84
C THR A 33 -2.13 3.10 -1.04
N ARG A 34 -2.71 4.12 -1.68
CA ARG A 34 -3.65 5.05 -1.05
C ARG A 34 -4.92 5.18 -1.89
N HIS A 35 -6.07 5.07 -1.23
CA HIS A 35 -7.37 5.29 -1.86
C HIS A 35 -8.40 5.63 -0.80
N GLY A 36 -9.35 6.52 -1.13
CA GLY A 36 -10.50 6.74 -0.25
C GLY A 36 -10.18 7.29 1.15
N GLY A 37 -9.02 7.92 1.35
CA GLY A 37 -8.55 8.35 2.68
C GLY A 37 -7.81 7.28 3.48
N ALA A 38 -7.73 6.04 2.98
CA ALA A 38 -6.91 4.97 3.54
C ALA A 38 -5.54 4.90 2.87
N THR A 39 -4.48 4.71 3.65
CA THR A 39 -3.15 4.29 3.19
C THR A 39 -2.87 2.91 3.74
N HIS A 40 -2.54 1.97 2.88
CA HIS A 40 -2.29 0.58 3.21
C HIS A 40 -0.86 0.21 2.81
N GLU A 41 -0.04 -0.16 3.79
CA GLU A 41 1.39 -0.39 3.62
C GLU A 41 1.74 -1.82 4.06
N ARG A 42 2.34 -2.61 3.16
CA ARG A 42 2.86 -3.95 3.47
C ARG A 42 4.38 -3.94 3.44
N ILE A 43 5.01 -4.44 4.50
CA ILE A 43 6.45 -4.27 4.78
C ILE A 43 7.09 -5.64 4.95
N GLY A 44 8.10 -5.93 4.14
CA GLY A 44 8.87 -7.17 4.20
C GLY A 44 9.42 -7.57 2.83
N PRO A 45 10.09 -8.72 2.73
CA PRO A 45 10.56 -9.23 1.44
C PRO A 45 9.37 -9.68 0.58
N VAL A 46 9.40 -9.35 -0.71
CA VAL A 46 8.52 -9.99 -1.70
C VAL A 46 9.14 -11.32 -2.06
N GLU A 47 8.53 -12.43 -1.66
CA GLU A 47 9.11 -13.76 -1.86
C GLU A 47 8.94 -14.25 -3.30
N ALA A 48 7.81 -13.95 -3.92
CA ALA A 48 7.51 -14.39 -5.27
C ALA A 48 6.71 -13.35 -6.05
N VAL A 49 7.02 -13.25 -7.35
CA VAL A 49 6.27 -12.48 -8.33
C VAL A 49 5.86 -13.41 -9.46
N SER A 50 4.56 -13.50 -9.71
CA SER A 50 3.98 -14.32 -10.79
C SER A 50 3.04 -13.49 -11.65
N ILE A 51 2.70 -14.01 -12.83
CA ILE A 51 1.81 -13.32 -13.77
C ILE A 51 0.67 -14.25 -14.14
N ALA A 52 -0.55 -13.72 -14.07
CA ALA A 52 -1.76 -14.38 -14.53
C ALA A 52 -2.54 -13.41 -15.43
N GLY A 53 -2.51 -13.65 -16.75
CA GLY A 53 -3.01 -12.68 -17.73
C GLY A 53 -2.28 -11.34 -17.61
N ASP A 54 -3.04 -10.25 -17.50
CA ASP A 54 -2.49 -8.89 -17.35
C ASP A 54 -2.29 -8.47 -15.88
N THR A 55 -2.34 -9.44 -14.96
CA THR A 55 -2.17 -9.20 -13.51
C THR A 55 -0.84 -9.75 -13.03
N VAL A 56 -0.04 -8.89 -12.40
CA VAL A 56 1.11 -9.28 -11.60
C VAL A 56 0.65 -9.58 -10.18
N ILE A 57 1.10 -10.71 -9.64
CA ILE A 57 0.77 -11.17 -8.28
C ILE A 57 2.06 -11.21 -7.46
N CYS A 58 2.13 -10.38 -6.43
CA CYS A 58 3.20 -10.37 -5.44
C CYS A 58 2.76 -11.18 -4.22
N ARG A 59 3.59 -12.15 -3.80
CA ARG A 59 3.32 -13.03 -2.66
C ARG A 59 4.50 -13.10 -1.69
N GLY A 60 4.19 -13.47 -0.46
CA GLY A 60 5.10 -13.83 0.61
C GLY A 60 4.39 -13.71 1.96
N ALA A 61 5.08 -14.01 3.06
CA ALA A 61 4.53 -13.81 4.39
C ALA A 61 4.05 -12.36 4.62
N ALA A 62 4.80 -11.39 4.06
CA ALA A 62 4.50 -9.97 4.19
C ALA A 62 3.66 -9.38 3.04
N HIS A 63 3.43 -10.08 1.93
CA HIS A 63 2.82 -9.49 0.74
C HIS A 63 1.73 -10.38 0.15
N ASP A 64 0.56 -9.78 -0.11
CA ASP A 64 -0.53 -10.34 -0.91
C ASP A 64 -1.11 -9.18 -1.73
N ALA A 65 -0.59 -9.01 -2.95
CA ALA A 65 -1.00 -7.94 -3.84
C ALA A 65 -1.25 -8.44 -5.27
N ARG A 66 -2.24 -7.84 -5.92
CA ARG A 66 -2.58 -8.04 -7.33
C ARG A 66 -2.52 -6.68 -8.02
N ILE A 67 -1.75 -6.59 -9.09
CA ILE A 67 -1.46 -5.35 -9.80
C ILE A 67 -1.85 -5.54 -11.26
N ALA A 68 -2.82 -4.76 -11.74
CA ALA A 68 -3.21 -4.76 -13.15
C ALA A 68 -2.25 -3.86 -13.93
N VAL A 69 -1.47 -4.47 -14.81
CA VAL A 69 -0.37 -3.80 -15.52
C VAL A 69 -0.90 -2.76 -16.50
N ALA A 70 -2.07 -3.01 -17.09
CA ALA A 70 -2.69 -2.12 -18.06
C ALA A 70 -2.98 -0.71 -17.52
N GLU A 71 -3.08 -0.55 -16.20
CA GLU A 71 -3.31 0.75 -15.56
C GLU A 71 -2.02 1.56 -15.40
N ILE A 72 -0.84 0.92 -15.53
CA ILE A 72 0.47 1.54 -15.32
C ILE A 72 0.96 2.12 -16.64
N ALA A 73 1.11 3.44 -16.71
CA ALA A 73 1.67 4.12 -17.86
C ALA A 73 3.18 4.40 -17.72
N SER A 74 3.67 4.59 -16.49
CA SER A 74 5.10 4.86 -16.28
C SER A 74 5.59 4.42 -14.91
N VAL A 75 6.91 4.23 -14.81
CA VAL A 75 7.61 3.91 -13.57
C VAL A 75 8.71 4.93 -13.33
N VAL A 76 8.63 5.63 -12.21
CA VAL A 76 9.61 6.63 -11.78
C VAL A 76 10.40 6.08 -10.60
N VAL A 77 11.72 6.11 -10.70
CA VAL A 77 12.61 5.86 -9.57
C VAL A 77 13.02 7.18 -8.93
N ASP A 78 13.03 7.23 -7.60
CA ASP A 78 13.48 8.35 -6.79
C ASP A 78 14.39 7.84 -5.65
N ARG A 79 15.62 8.34 -5.59
CA ARG A 79 16.67 7.99 -4.63
C ARG A 79 16.97 9.12 -3.65
N SER A 80 16.21 10.21 -3.72
CA SER A 80 16.38 11.40 -2.88
C SER A 80 15.75 11.23 -1.50
N GLY A 81 14.82 10.28 -1.34
CA GLY A 81 14.14 9.99 -0.09
C GLY A 81 15.10 9.68 1.06
N ARG A 82 14.92 10.36 2.19
CA ARG A 82 15.71 10.17 3.41
C ARG A 82 14.82 9.95 4.62
N MET A 83 15.23 9.02 5.48
CA MET A 83 14.73 8.90 6.85
C MET A 83 15.94 8.87 7.78
N GLN A 84 16.16 9.99 8.48
CA GLN A 84 17.41 10.25 9.19
C GLN A 84 18.60 10.09 8.21
N GLU A 85 19.61 9.29 8.55
CA GLU A 85 20.78 9.03 7.70
C GLU A 85 20.51 8.02 6.56
N MET A 86 19.39 7.28 6.61
CA MET A 86 19.09 6.21 5.66
C MET A 86 18.46 6.77 4.37
N VAL A 87 19.00 6.35 3.21
CA VAL A 87 18.32 6.51 1.91
C VAL A 87 17.16 5.52 1.85
N LEU A 88 15.97 6.02 1.54
CA LEU A 88 14.80 5.19 1.24
C LEU A 88 14.47 5.36 -0.25
N PRO A 89 15.11 4.59 -1.14
CA PRO A 89 14.82 4.67 -2.56
C PRO A 89 13.38 4.18 -2.82
N ARG A 90 12.74 4.75 -3.84
CA ARG A 90 11.33 4.55 -4.12
C ARG A 90 11.09 4.35 -5.61
N LEU A 91 10.18 3.45 -5.96
CA LEU A 91 9.56 3.36 -7.27
C LEU A 91 8.12 3.83 -7.17
N ASP A 92 7.71 4.71 -8.07
CA ASP A 92 6.34 5.15 -8.26
C ASP A 92 5.80 4.60 -9.56
N PHE A 93 4.72 3.82 -9.45
CA PHE A 93 3.98 3.30 -10.59
C PHE A 93 2.80 4.23 -10.84
N GLN A 94 2.81 4.91 -11.98
CA GLN A 94 1.89 5.99 -12.29
C GLN A 94 0.93 5.62 -13.41
N ASP A 95 -0.29 6.14 -13.35
CA ASP A 95 -1.25 6.06 -14.46
C ASP A 95 -0.91 7.03 -15.60
N ALA A 96 -1.73 7.02 -16.64
CA ALA A 96 -1.59 7.89 -17.80
C ALA A 96 -1.71 9.39 -17.47
N GLY A 97 -2.34 9.74 -16.34
CA GLY A 97 -2.42 11.10 -15.82
C GLY A 97 -1.23 11.50 -14.94
N GLY A 98 -0.30 10.59 -14.69
CA GLY A 98 0.84 10.80 -13.79
C GLY A 98 0.52 10.62 -12.31
N ALA A 99 -0.70 10.21 -11.96
CA ALA A 99 -1.06 9.94 -10.56
C ALA A 99 -0.44 8.61 -10.11
N VAL A 100 0.12 8.60 -8.90
CA VAL A 100 0.75 7.39 -8.34
C VAL A 100 -0.33 6.39 -7.92
N LEU A 101 -0.31 5.22 -8.55
CA LEU A 101 -1.19 4.10 -8.24
C LEU A 101 -0.78 3.38 -6.96
N PHE A 102 0.54 3.17 -6.81
CA PHE A 102 1.21 2.59 -5.66
C PHE A 102 2.71 2.88 -5.74
N SER A 103 3.39 2.67 -4.62
CA SER A 103 4.84 2.82 -4.53
C SER A 103 5.50 1.61 -3.89
N ILE A 104 6.75 1.38 -4.27
CA ILE A 104 7.65 0.43 -3.62
C ILE A 104 8.78 1.23 -3.00
N ILE A 105 8.94 1.14 -1.68
CA ILE A 105 10.03 1.81 -0.95
C ILE A 105 11.03 0.75 -0.48
N GLY A 106 12.31 0.92 -0.80
CA GLY A 106 13.38 0.02 -0.39
C GLY A 106 13.73 0.18 1.09
N MET A 107 13.19 -0.69 1.94
CA MET A 107 13.43 -0.66 3.39
C MET A 107 14.80 -1.23 3.77
N ALA A 108 15.44 -1.96 2.86
CA ALA A 108 16.84 -2.40 2.98
C ALA A 108 17.86 -1.37 2.45
N GLY A 109 17.39 -0.18 2.03
CA GLY A 109 18.22 0.94 1.59
C GLY A 109 18.74 0.85 0.15
N LEU A 110 19.74 1.70 -0.11
CA LEU A 110 20.47 1.93 -1.37
C LEU A 110 20.72 0.66 -2.22
N GLU A 111 21.62 -0.14 -1.69
CA GLU A 111 22.38 -1.13 -2.45
C GLU A 111 21.53 -2.30 -2.96
N PRO A 112 20.66 -2.97 -2.16
CA PRO A 112 19.80 -4.03 -2.69
C PRO A 112 18.83 -3.53 -3.77
N PHE A 113 18.33 -2.31 -3.59
CA PHE A 113 17.38 -1.70 -4.50
C PHE A 113 18.00 -1.44 -5.89
N ASP A 114 19.16 -0.79 -5.93
CA ASP A 114 19.86 -0.52 -7.18
C ASP A 114 20.38 -1.79 -7.85
N ARG A 115 20.80 -2.81 -7.09
CA ARG A 115 21.15 -4.11 -7.65
C ARG A 115 19.96 -4.75 -8.39
N GLY A 116 18.76 -4.66 -7.82
CA GLY A 116 17.53 -5.14 -8.47
C GLY A 116 17.23 -4.41 -9.79
N LEU A 117 17.46 -3.09 -9.81
CA LEU A 117 17.19 -2.23 -10.97
C LEU A 117 18.28 -2.21 -12.03
N ALA A 118 19.53 -2.58 -11.71
CA ALA A 118 20.66 -2.48 -12.63
C ALA A 118 20.41 -3.05 -14.06
N PRO A 119 19.71 -4.19 -14.24
CA PRO A 119 19.41 -4.71 -15.58
C PRO A 119 18.44 -3.86 -16.42
N LEU A 120 17.74 -2.90 -15.81
CA LEU A 120 16.71 -2.07 -16.44
C LEU A 120 17.26 -0.72 -16.95
N GLY A 121 18.52 -0.42 -16.64
CA GLY A 121 19.17 0.84 -17.00
C GLY A 121 18.79 2.02 -16.11
N SER A 122 19.47 3.17 -16.32
CA SER A 122 19.30 4.36 -15.48
C SER A 122 18.02 5.16 -15.77
N GLY A 123 17.41 4.96 -16.93
CA GLY A 123 16.26 5.74 -17.39
C GLY A 123 16.61 7.15 -17.87
N VAL A 124 15.60 8.02 -17.93
CA VAL A 124 15.69 9.43 -18.32
C VAL A 124 15.53 10.31 -17.09
N ALA A 125 16.47 11.25 -16.89
CA ALA A 125 16.47 12.15 -15.74
C ALA A 125 15.17 12.96 -15.66
N LEU A 126 14.67 13.12 -14.43
CA LEU A 126 13.52 13.96 -14.11
C LEU A 126 13.95 15.07 -13.13
N PRO A 127 13.22 16.20 -13.11
CA PRO A 127 13.44 17.22 -12.08
C PRO A 127 13.16 16.65 -10.69
N GLU A 128 13.62 17.33 -9.64
CA GLU A 128 13.29 16.96 -8.26
C GLU A 128 11.77 16.86 -8.06
N ALA A 129 11.36 15.91 -7.23
CA ALA A 129 9.94 15.75 -6.92
C ALA A 129 9.45 16.92 -6.06
N GLU A 130 8.37 17.57 -6.49
CA GLU A 130 7.66 18.52 -5.62
C GLU A 130 6.99 17.76 -4.48
N LYS A 131 7.20 18.23 -3.25
CA LYS A 131 6.50 17.69 -2.09
C LYS A 131 5.07 18.22 -2.10
N PRO A 132 4.04 17.36 -2.27
CA PRO A 132 2.67 17.83 -2.26
C PRO A 132 2.33 18.40 -0.88
N ALA A 133 1.57 19.50 -0.88
CA ALA A 133 0.99 20.02 0.35
C ALA A 133 0.11 18.95 0.99
N ARG A 134 0.25 18.77 2.30
CA ARG A 134 -0.59 17.84 3.06
C ARG A 134 -1.69 18.63 3.73
N GLU A 135 -2.93 18.31 3.41
CA GLU A 135 -4.07 18.81 4.18
C GLU A 135 -4.06 18.16 5.57
N PRO A 136 -4.09 18.96 6.65
CA PRO A 136 -4.24 18.43 8.00
C PRO A 136 -5.46 17.52 8.08
N ALA A 137 -5.33 16.42 8.82
CA ALA A 137 -6.46 15.55 9.13
C ALA A 137 -6.97 15.89 10.54
N THR A 138 -8.27 15.75 10.73
CA THR A 138 -8.92 15.78 12.05
C THR A 138 -9.57 14.43 12.30
N LEU A 139 -9.66 14.04 13.57
CA LEU A 139 -10.31 12.81 13.98
C LEU A 139 -11.22 13.13 15.16
N GLU A 140 -12.52 12.95 14.97
CA GLU A 140 -13.52 13.18 16.00
C GLU A 140 -13.63 11.99 16.95
N GLU A 141 -14.05 12.24 18.19
CA GLU A 141 -14.38 11.17 19.12
C GLU A 141 -15.59 10.38 18.57
N GLY A 142 -15.47 9.05 18.55
CA GLY A 142 -16.53 8.18 18.01
C GLY A 142 -16.63 8.14 16.48
N ASP A 143 -15.58 8.55 15.76
CA ASP A 143 -15.52 8.47 14.30
C ASP A 143 -15.94 7.07 13.78
N PRO A 144 -16.91 6.96 12.83
CA PRO A 144 -17.41 5.68 12.33
C PRO A 144 -16.33 4.79 11.70
N GLY A 145 -15.24 5.36 11.21
CA GLY A 145 -14.10 4.61 10.68
C GLY A 145 -13.42 3.71 11.72
N THR A 146 -13.58 3.98 13.02
CA THR A 146 -12.97 3.18 14.09
C THR A 146 -13.68 1.84 14.31
N LEU A 147 -14.99 1.77 13.99
CA LEU A 147 -15.88 0.72 14.45
C LEU A 147 -15.43 -0.68 14.03
N ALA A 148 -15.06 -0.87 12.75
CA ALA A 148 -14.68 -2.18 12.24
C ALA A 148 -13.35 -2.67 12.86
N PHE A 149 -12.40 -1.76 13.09
CA PHE A 149 -11.10 -2.10 13.67
C PHE A 149 -11.19 -2.36 15.17
N GLU A 150 -12.03 -1.61 15.89
CA GLU A 150 -12.28 -1.87 17.32
C GLU A 150 -13.03 -3.19 17.53
N ALA A 151 -14.00 -3.52 16.66
CA ALA A 151 -14.65 -4.83 16.67
C ALA A 151 -13.64 -5.96 16.42
N ALA A 152 -12.78 -5.81 15.40
CA ALA A 152 -11.70 -6.76 15.12
C ALA A 152 -10.74 -6.93 16.32
N ARG A 153 -10.31 -5.81 16.93
CA ARG A 153 -9.44 -5.81 18.11
C ARG A 153 -10.09 -6.50 19.31
N ALA A 154 -11.35 -6.20 19.58
CA ALA A 154 -12.10 -6.80 20.68
C ALA A 154 -12.36 -8.30 20.46
N GLY A 155 -12.57 -8.72 19.21
CA GLY A 155 -12.73 -10.13 18.84
C GLY A 155 -11.46 -10.95 19.01
N GLY A 156 -10.29 -10.36 18.75
CA GLY A 156 -8.99 -11.03 18.97
C GLY A 156 -8.68 -12.18 18.01
N GLU A 157 -9.46 -12.31 16.93
CA GLU A 157 -9.33 -13.35 15.91
C GLU A 157 -8.67 -12.80 14.63
N PRO A 158 -8.06 -13.65 13.80
CA PRO A 158 -7.54 -13.23 12.50
C PRO A 158 -8.63 -12.68 11.58
N ILE A 159 -8.38 -11.49 11.04
CA ILE A 159 -9.21 -10.84 10.02
C ILE A 159 -8.35 -10.46 8.82
N SER A 160 -8.99 -10.06 7.72
CA SER A 160 -8.36 -9.49 6.54
C SER A 160 -8.70 -8.01 6.43
N ILE A 161 -7.70 -7.18 6.11
CA ILE A 161 -7.90 -5.78 5.72
C ILE A 161 -7.43 -5.68 4.27
N THR A 162 -8.32 -5.27 3.39
CA THR A 162 -8.04 -5.15 1.96
C THR A 162 -8.27 -3.72 1.52
N LEU A 163 -7.33 -3.16 0.75
CA LEU A 163 -7.52 -1.91 0.01
C LEU A 163 -7.52 -2.20 -1.49
N THR A 164 -8.61 -1.82 -2.15
CA THR A 164 -8.82 -1.94 -3.59
C THR A 164 -8.91 -0.57 -4.22
N ARG A 165 -8.17 -0.36 -5.31
CA ARG A 165 -8.31 0.79 -6.22
C ARG A 165 -8.01 0.35 -7.66
N PRO A 166 -8.38 1.14 -8.69
CA PRO A 166 -8.01 0.83 -10.06
C PRO A 166 -6.51 0.54 -10.18
N GLY A 167 -6.17 -0.65 -10.67
CA GLY A 167 -4.79 -1.09 -10.84
C GLY A 167 -4.16 -1.87 -9.68
N VAL A 168 -4.67 -1.78 -8.45
CA VAL A 168 -4.05 -2.43 -7.28
C VAL A 168 -5.08 -2.92 -6.28
N VAL A 169 -4.96 -4.19 -5.91
CA VAL A 169 -5.57 -4.77 -4.71
C VAL A 169 -4.44 -5.22 -3.80
N GLN A 170 -4.47 -4.80 -2.54
CA GLN A 170 -3.52 -5.23 -1.52
C GLN A 170 -4.25 -5.70 -0.27
N ASN A 171 -3.78 -6.80 0.30
CA ASN A 171 -4.39 -7.47 1.44
C ASN A 171 -3.38 -7.68 2.57
N TRP A 172 -3.87 -7.55 3.80
CA TRP A 172 -3.24 -8.02 5.02
C TRP A 172 -4.16 -9.02 5.73
N GLN A 173 -3.58 -10.02 6.39
CA GLN A 173 -4.31 -10.92 7.28
C GLN A 173 -3.59 -11.04 8.61
N GLY A 174 -4.32 -10.94 9.71
CA GLY A 174 -3.78 -11.13 11.05
C GLY A 174 -4.71 -10.65 12.14
N ILE A 175 -4.20 -10.61 13.37
CA ILE A 175 -4.93 -10.15 14.55
C ILE A 175 -4.67 -8.65 14.75
N VAL A 176 -5.73 -7.86 14.87
CA VAL A 176 -5.61 -6.43 15.17
C VAL A 176 -5.31 -6.27 16.67
N ALA A 177 -4.04 -6.07 17.02
CA ALA A 177 -3.64 -5.93 18.43
C ALA A 177 -4.07 -4.60 19.07
N ALA A 178 -4.00 -3.50 18.31
CA ALA A 178 -4.33 -2.17 18.78
C ALA A 178 -4.83 -1.28 17.63
N VAL A 179 -5.75 -0.38 17.96
CA VAL A 179 -6.19 0.72 17.10
C VAL A 179 -5.77 2.00 17.80
N LYS A 180 -5.04 2.86 17.11
CA LYS A 180 -4.44 4.06 17.71
C LYS A 180 -4.85 5.32 16.96
N PRO A 181 -5.45 6.33 17.60
CA PRO A 181 -5.58 7.64 17.00
C PRO A 181 -4.21 8.34 16.92
N GLY A 182 -4.00 9.18 15.92
CA GLY A 182 -2.80 10.01 15.83
C GLY A 182 -2.82 10.96 14.64
N MET A 183 -2.54 12.24 14.88
CA MET A 183 -2.46 13.28 13.83
C MET A 183 -3.68 13.34 12.90
N GLY A 184 -4.88 13.05 13.42
CA GLY A 184 -6.12 13.01 12.64
C GLY A 184 -6.36 11.70 11.86
N PHE A 185 -5.63 10.63 12.17
CA PHE A 185 -5.77 9.31 11.55
C PHE A 185 -6.11 8.23 12.59
N ILE A 186 -6.85 7.23 12.13
CA ILE A 186 -7.05 5.93 12.78
C ILE A 186 -5.96 5.01 12.25
N ASN A 187 -5.20 4.38 13.15
CA ASN A 187 -4.02 3.60 12.78
C ASN A 187 -4.10 2.16 13.29
N VAL A 188 -3.76 1.21 12.42
CA VAL A 188 -3.47 -0.18 12.78
C VAL A 188 -2.02 -0.44 12.40
N MET A 189 -1.18 -0.74 13.39
CA MET A 189 0.26 -0.88 13.21
C MET A 189 0.71 -2.27 13.65
N GLN A 190 1.21 -3.05 12.70
CA GLN A 190 1.80 -4.37 12.87
C GLN A 190 3.22 -4.36 12.28
N PRO A 191 4.11 -5.30 12.66
CA PRO A 191 5.48 -5.33 12.16
C PRO A 191 5.60 -5.35 10.62
N ASP A 192 4.63 -5.94 9.94
CA ASP A 192 4.58 -6.09 8.49
C ASP A 192 3.46 -5.27 7.82
N PHE A 193 2.62 -4.57 8.59
CA PHE A 193 1.44 -3.87 8.08
C PHE A 193 1.16 -2.57 8.79
N HIS A 194 1.02 -1.49 8.02
CA HIS A 194 0.46 -0.24 8.52
C HIS A 194 -0.80 0.15 7.76
N LEU A 195 -1.83 0.52 8.51
CA LEU A 195 -2.99 1.25 8.01
C LEU A 195 -2.99 2.65 8.60
N HIS A 196 -3.19 3.64 7.73
CA HIS A 196 -3.54 5.00 8.12
C HIS A 196 -4.86 5.38 7.46
N LEU A 197 -5.93 5.46 8.24
CA LEU A 197 -7.24 5.90 7.77
C LEU A 197 -7.51 7.32 8.23
N ARG A 198 -7.69 8.26 7.30
CA ARG A 198 -7.98 9.66 7.59
C ARG A 198 -9.33 9.77 8.32
N GLY A 199 -9.38 10.50 9.44
CA GLY A 199 -10.66 10.76 10.12
C GLY A 199 -11.66 11.45 9.18
N GLY A 200 -12.95 11.14 9.38
CA GLY A 200 -14.05 11.61 8.55
C GLY A 200 -14.14 10.99 7.15
N SER A 201 -13.21 10.11 6.75
CA SER A 201 -13.28 9.44 5.42
C SER A 201 -14.33 8.34 5.34
N VAL A 202 -14.71 7.77 6.49
CA VAL A 202 -15.73 6.71 6.60
C VAL A 202 -16.93 7.26 7.35
N ALA A 203 -18.09 7.27 6.70
CA ALA A 203 -19.36 7.62 7.32
C ALA A 203 -20.14 6.37 7.79
N GLY A 204 -19.85 5.21 7.20
CA GLY A 204 -20.52 3.96 7.53
C GLY A 204 -19.81 2.75 6.95
N TRP A 205 -20.34 1.57 7.25
CA TRP A 205 -19.81 0.30 6.77
C TRP A 205 -20.96 -0.55 6.24
N ARG A 206 -20.86 -0.95 4.96
CA ARG A 206 -21.78 -1.88 4.33
C ARG A 206 -21.44 -3.30 4.74
N ARG A 207 -22.35 -3.94 5.46
CA ARG A 207 -22.21 -5.34 5.87
C ARG A 207 -22.62 -6.30 4.76
N ARG A 208 -21.75 -7.26 4.43
CA ARG A 208 -22.06 -8.43 3.60
C ARG A 208 -21.80 -9.70 4.40
N ASN A 209 -22.82 -10.54 4.53
CA ASN A 209 -22.70 -11.84 5.18
C ASN A 209 -22.22 -12.89 4.15
N GLU A 210 -21.19 -13.64 4.50
CA GLU A 210 -20.50 -14.60 3.63
C GLU A 210 -20.35 -15.95 4.34
N GLY A 211 -21.47 -16.63 4.60
CA GLY A 211 -21.48 -17.90 5.33
C GLY A 211 -21.05 -17.73 6.79
N ASP A 212 -19.89 -18.28 7.15
CA ASP A 212 -19.28 -18.15 8.48
C ASP A 212 -18.47 -16.85 8.65
N ALA A 213 -18.35 -16.05 7.61
CA ALA A 213 -17.63 -14.78 7.59
C ALA A 213 -18.55 -13.58 7.35
N VAL A 214 -18.04 -12.40 7.64
CA VAL A 214 -18.63 -11.10 7.36
C VAL A 214 -17.58 -10.21 6.72
N ALA A 215 -17.97 -9.47 5.68
CA ALA A 215 -17.20 -8.36 5.14
C ALA A 215 -17.91 -7.04 5.48
N LEU A 216 -17.12 -6.07 5.93
CA LEU A 216 -17.53 -4.70 6.20
C LEU A 216 -16.81 -3.82 5.18
N ASP A 217 -17.54 -3.29 4.20
CA ASP A 217 -16.97 -2.41 3.17
C ASP A 217 -17.22 -0.96 3.56
N ALA A 218 -16.16 -0.15 3.64
CA ALA A 218 -16.27 1.24 4.09
C ALA A 218 -16.97 2.14 3.06
N GLU A 219 -17.86 3.00 3.55
CA GLU A 219 -18.63 3.97 2.77
C GLU A 219 -18.29 5.40 3.18
N ASN A 220 -18.17 6.30 2.21
CA ASN A 220 -18.05 7.73 2.46
C ASN A 220 -19.41 8.36 2.82
N ALA A 221 -19.43 9.67 3.11
CA ALA A 221 -20.65 10.40 3.45
C ALA A 221 -21.72 10.44 2.33
N ALA A 222 -21.34 10.13 1.08
CA ALA A 222 -22.26 10.00 -0.04
C ALA A 222 -22.81 8.56 -0.20
N GLY A 223 -22.39 7.60 0.63
CA GLY A 223 -22.78 6.19 0.54
C GLY A 223 -22.01 5.40 -0.51
N GLU A 224 -20.89 5.93 -1.02
CA GLU A 224 -20.05 5.28 -2.02
C GLU A 224 -18.95 4.47 -1.35
N LEU A 225 -18.62 3.31 -1.92
CA LEU A 225 -17.53 2.47 -1.42
C LEU A 225 -16.17 3.12 -1.69
N ILE A 226 -15.33 3.18 -0.67
CA ILE A 226 -13.99 3.80 -0.76
C ILE A 226 -12.86 2.81 -1.02
N GLY A 227 -13.21 1.54 -1.29
CA GLY A 227 -12.28 0.46 -1.60
C GLY A 227 -11.59 -0.21 -0.40
N LEU A 228 -11.82 0.29 0.82
CA LEU A 228 -11.36 -0.34 2.07
C LEU A 228 -12.40 -1.35 2.56
N SER A 229 -11.96 -2.57 2.86
CA SER A 229 -12.80 -3.64 3.40
C SER A 229 -12.12 -4.35 4.56
N VAL A 230 -12.91 -4.71 5.57
CA VAL A 230 -12.50 -5.55 6.70
C VAL A 230 -13.34 -6.83 6.69
N ARG A 231 -12.69 -7.98 6.62
CA ARG A 231 -13.35 -9.29 6.51
C ARG A 231 -12.89 -10.24 7.61
N GLY A 232 -13.79 -10.97 8.24
CA GLY A 232 -13.41 -11.94 9.28
C GLY A 232 -14.58 -12.82 9.73
N PRO A 233 -14.38 -13.69 10.74
CA PRO A 233 -15.44 -14.56 11.24
C PRO A 233 -16.67 -13.78 11.71
N ALA A 234 -17.87 -14.30 11.46
CA ALA A 234 -19.12 -13.62 11.79
C ALA A 234 -19.26 -13.30 13.29
N ALA A 235 -18.65 -14.12 14.16
CA ALA A 235 -18.63 -13.92 15.61
C ALA A 235 -17.92 -12.61 16.02
N VAL A 236 -16.84 -12.24 15.31
CA VAL A 236 -16.08 -10.99 15.56
C VAL A 236 -16.96 -9.77 15.35
N PHE A 237 -17.82 -9.80 14.33
CA PHE A 237 -18.69 -8.69 13.95
C PHE A 237 -20.14 -8.90 14.38
N SER A 238 -20.39 -9.72 15.41
CA SER A 238 -21.76 -10.03 15.86
C SER A 238 -22.54 -8.83 16.41
N ARG A 239 -21.84 -7.82 16.91
CA ARG A 239 -22.41 -6.58 17.47
C ARG A 239 -22.27 -5.37 16.54
N PHE A 240 -21.87 -5.62 15.29
CA PHE A 240 -21.69 -4.62 14.25
C PHE A 240 -22.96 -4.44 13.42
#